data_AF-A0AAV4VWA7-F1
#
_entry.id   AF-A0AAV4VWA7-F1
#
_cell.length_a   1.000
_cell.length_b   1.000
_cell.length_c   1.000
_cell.angle_alpha   90.00
_cell.angle_beta   90.00
_cell.angle_gamma   90.00
#
_symmetry.space_group_name_H-M   'P 1'
#
loop_
_entity.id
_entity.type
_entity.pdbx_description
1 polymer ?
#
loop_
_entity_poly.entity_id
_entity_poly.type
_entity_poly.pdbx_seq_one_letter_code
_entity_poly.pdbx_strand_id
1 'polypeptide(L)'
;MVTIESETKRTEEQIETLENNPLKKLIRRKKIVFVGARVHPGETPSSYVCQGMINFLLSDNPIAKILRDNITFKFIPMLNPDGVFVGNYRTCILGQDLNRCWQEKSIHAYPTLAAVKSVTETLSSEKVN
;
A
#
# COMPACT_ATOMS: atom_id res chain seq x y z
N MET A 1 7.21 0.32 0.90
CA MET A 1 5.82 0.08 0.45
C MET A 1 5.87 -0.92 -0.71
N VAL A 2 5.01 -1.94 -0.70
CA VAL A 2 4.89 -2.94 -1.78
C VAL A 2 3.61 -2.68 -2.55
N THR A 3 3.66 -2.68 -3.88
CA THR A 3 2.46 -2.52 -4.73
C THR A 3 2.14 -3.86 -5.38
N ILE A 4 0.87 -4.27 -5.37
CA ILE A 4 0.39 -5.44 -6.09
C ILE A 4 -0.72 -5.02 -7.04
N GLU A 5 -0.52 -5.30 -8.32
CA GLU A 5 -1.46 -5.07 -9.41
C GLU A 5 -1.33 -6.17 -10.47
N SER A 6 -2.29 -6.25 -11.38
CA SER A 6 -2.26 -7.23 -12.49
C SER A 6 -1.12 -6.94 -13.47
N GLU A 7 -0.23 -7.91 -13.71
CA GLU A 7 0.69 -7.86 -14.85
C GLU A 7 -0.11 -7.92 -16.14
N THR A 8 -0.22 -6.79 -16.84
CA THR A 8 -0.83 -6.77 -18.16
C THR A 8 0.26 -7.04 -19.19
N LYS A 9 0.60 -8.31 -19.46
CA LYS A 9 1.44 -8.66 -20.61
C LYS A 9 0.61 -8.42 -21.88
N ARG A 10 0.95 -7.40 -22.66
CA ARG A 10 0.32 -7.11 -23.98
C ARG A 10 1.39 -7.19 -25.06
N THR A 11 1.08 -7.90 -26.13
CA THR A 11 1.90 -7.98 -27.34
C THR A 11 1.87 -6.66 -28.12
N GLU A 12 2.93 -6.34 -28.85
CA GLU A 12 3.09 -5.08 -29.60
C GLU A 12 1.95 -4.81 -30.60
N GLU A 13 1.41 -5.86 -31.21
CA GLU A 13 0.27 -5.81 -32.15
C GLU A 13 -1.05 -5.37 -31.48
N GLN A 14 -1.18 -5.63 -30.17
CA GLN A 14 -2.31 -5.13 -29.37
C GLN A 14 -2.10 -3.69 -28.92
N ILE A 15 -0.89 -3.14 -28.94
CA ILE A 15 -0.60 -1.77 -28.50
C ILE A 15 -1.11 -0.77 -29.56
N GLU A 16 -0.82 -1.01 -30.84
CA GLU A 16 -1.13 -0.12 -31.95
C GLU A 16 -2.64 -0.02 -32.26
N THR A 17 -3.38 -1.13 -32.15
CA THR A 17 -4.85 -1.13 -32.30
C THR A 17 -5.59 -0.47 -31.14
N LEU A 18 -4.91 -0.24 -30.02
CA LEU A 18 -5.51 0.28 -28.79
C LEU A 18 -5.24 1.77 -28.54
N GLU A 19 -4.25 2.39 -29.17
CA GLU A 19 -3.95 3.82 -29.01
C GLU A 19 -5.04 4.73 -29.62
N ASN A 20 -5.74 4.26 -30.65
CA ASN A 20 -6.78 5.02 -31.35
C ASN A 20 -8.21 4.79 -30.83
N ASN A 21 -8.39 4.05 -29.72
CA ASN A 21 -9.72 3.77 -29.18
C ASN A 21 -10.07 4.70 -28.00
N PRO A 22 -10.99 5.66 -28.16
CA PRO A 22 -11.41 6.56 -27.07
C PRO A 22 -12.04 5.83 -25.87
N LEU A 23 -12.47 4.57 -26.02
CA LEU A 23 -12.93 3.72 -24.91
C LEU A 23 -11.79 3.28 -23.96
N LYS A 24 -10.53 3.42 -24.36
CA LYS A 24 -9.36 3.06 -23.55
C LYS A 24 -8.75 4.24 -22.78
N LYS A 25 -9.05 5.49 -23.16
CA LYS A 25 -8.85 6.63 -22.25
C LYS A 25 -9.71 6.47 -20.98
N LEU A 26 -10.71 5.59 -21.05
CA LEU A 26 -11.49 5.05 -19.96
C LEU A 26 -10.87 3.78 -19.32
N ILE A 27 -9.53 3.62 -19.27
CA ILE A 27 -8.92 2.71 -18.29
C ILE A 27 -9.37 3.23 -16.93
N ARG A 28 -10.41 2.59 -16.39
CA ARG A 28 -11.03 2.96 -15.13
C ARG A 28 -9.92 2.95 -14.10
N ARG A 29 -9.51 4.13 -13.60
CA ARG A 29 -8.52 4.23 -12.52
C ARG A 29 -8.92 3.24 -11.44
N LYS A 30 -8.09 2.20 -11.23
CA LYS A 30 -8.40 1.13 -10.29
C LYS A 30 -8.53 1.75 -8.91
N LYS A 31 -9.45 1.21 -8.10
CA LYS A 31 -9.54 1.62 -6.70
C LYS A 31 -8.22 1.27 -6.02
N ILE A 32 -7.71 2.16 -5.19
CA ILE A 32 -6.49 1.91 -4.42
C ILE A 32 -6.89 1.53 -3.00
N VAL A 33 -6.35 0.42 -2.51
CA VAL A 33 -6.51 -0.02 -1.13
C VAL A 33 -5.15 0.02 -0.44
N PHE A 34 -5.04 0.82 0.61
CA PHE A 34 -3.87 0.89 1.47
C PHE A 34 -4.01 -0.06 2.66
N VAL A 35 -2.97 -0.86 2.89
CA VAL A 35 -2.90 -1.78 4.03
C VAL A 35 -1.61 -1.49 4.79
N GLY A 36 -1.75 -0.95 6.00
CA GLY A 36 -0.66 -0.78 6.95
C GLY A 36 -0.71 -1.84 8.05
N ALA A 37 0.44 -2.33 8.46
CA ALA A 37 0.57 -3.28 9.56
C ALA A 37 1.66 -2.86 10.56
N ARG A 38 1.64 -3.45 11.76
CA ARG A 38 2.70 -3.27 12.77
C ARG A 38 2.97 -1.80 13.14
N VAL A 39 1.90 -1.05 13.43
CA VAL A 39 2.03 0.32 14.00
C VAL A 39 2.50 0.27 15.45
N HIS A 40 1.96 -0.68 16.23
CA HIS A 40 2.51 -1.03 17.52
C HIS A 40 3.49 -2.21 17.35
N PRO A 41 4.71 -2.10 17.88
CA PRO A 41 5.72 -3.13 17.70
C PRO A 41 5.35 -4.50 18.27
N GLY A 42 4.65 -4.57 19.41
CA GLY A 42 4.30 -5.82 20.08
C GLY A 42 3.22 -6.64 19.36
N GLU A 43 2.51 -6.04 18.41
CA GLU A 43 1.41 -6.68 17.66
C GLU A 43 1.94 -7.55 16.52
N THR A 44 2.80 -8.53 16.84
CA THR A 44 3.37 -9.51 15.89
C THR A 44 2.34 -10.20 15.00
N PRO A 45 1.10 -10.53 15.46
CA PRO A 45 0.12 -11.18 14.58
C PRO A 45 -0.22 -10.36 13.33
N SER A 46 -0.14 -9.03 13.41
CA SER A 46 -0.44 -8.15 12.27
C SER A 46 0.52 -8.35 11.10
N SER A 47 1.79 -8.70 11.35
CA SER A 47 2.75 -9.05 10.30
C SER A 47 2.37 -10.33 9.58
N TYR A 48 1.94 -11.36 10.31
CA TYR A 48 1.55 -12.65 9.71
C TYR A 48 0.28 -12.51 8.88
N VAL A 49 -0.71 -11.73 9.35
CA VAL A 49 -1.91 -11.43 8.57
C VAL A 49 -1.57 -10.66 7.29
N CYS A 50 -0.70 -9.65 7.39
CA CYS A 50 -0.25 -8.87 6.24
C CYS A 50 0.49 -9.77 5.22
N GLN A 51 1.39 -10.62 5.68
CA GLN A 51 2.09 -11.59 4.84
C GLN A 51 1.12 -12.56 4.17
N GLY A 52 0.13 -13.08 4.91
CA GLY A 52 -0.89 -13.97 4.37
C GLY A 52 -1.74 -13.30 3.28
N MET A 53 -2.11 -12.03 3.49
CA MET A 53 -2.84 -11.25 2.48
C MET A 53 -2.01 -11.04 1.21
N ILE A 54 -0.72 -10.71 1.35
CA ILE A 54 0.21 -10.59 0.22
C ILE A 54 0.33 -11.94 -0.51
N ASN A 55 0.58 -13.03 0.20
CA ASN A 55 0.72 -14.36 -0.39
C ASN A 55 -0.55 -14.79 -1.14
N PHE A 56 -1.73 -14.55 -0.54
CA PHE A 56 -3.00 -14.79 -1.21
C PHE A 56 -3.14 -13.96 -2.49
N LEU A 57 -2.85 -12.67 -2.41
CA LEU A 57 -2.90 -11.77 -3.55
C LEU A 57 -1.83 -12.05 -4.60
N LEU A 58 -0.78 -12.81 -4.33
CA LEU A 58 0.20 -13.25 -5.32
C LEU A 58 -0.11 -14.64 -5.88
N SER A 59 -1.01 -15.38 -5.23
CA SER A 59 -1.39 -16.72 -5.66
C SER A 59 -2.17 -16.75 -6.98
N ASP A 60 -2.27 -17.96 -7.53
CA ASP A 60 -3.07 -18.28 -8.71
C ASP A 60 -4.57 -18.38 -8.46
N ASN A 61 -5.02 -18.14 -7.22
CA ASN A 61 -6.42 -18.19 -6.86
C ASN A 61 -7.25 -17.25 -7.79
N PRO A 62 -8.34 -17.73 -8.40
CA PRO A 62 -9.17 -16.92 -9.29
C PRO A 62 -9.67 -15.62 -8.64
N ILE A 63 -10.00 -15.65 -7.34
CA ILE A 63 -10.41 -14.46 -6.59
C ILE A 63 -9.27 -13.46 -6.50
N ALA A 64 -8.04 -13.91 -6.24
CA ALA A 64 -6.87 -13.05 -6.18
C ALA A 64 -6.61 -12.37 -7.54
N LYS A 65 -6.79 -13.09 -8.66
CA LYS A 65 -6.70 -12.54 -10.02
C LYS A 65 -7.74 -11.43 -10.24
N ILE A 66 -9.01 -11.70 -9.95
CA ILE A 66 -10.10 -10.71 -10.05
C ILE A 66 -9.80 -9.46 -9.21
N LEU A 67 -9.27 -9.63 -7.99
CA LEU A 67 -8.88 -8.52 -7.13
C LEU A 67 -7.76 -7.68 -7.74
N ARG A 68 -6.68 -8.30 -8.23
CA ARG A 68 -5.57 -7.59 -8.90
C ARG A 68 -6.01 -6.87 -10.19
N ASP A 69 -7.02 -7.39 -10.88
CA ASP A 69 -7.56 -6.79 -12.09
C ASP A 69 -8.40 -5.54 -11.81
N ASN A 70 -9.00 -5.42 -10.61
CA ASN A 70 -9.93 -4.33 -10.28
C ASN A 70 -9.39 -3.32 -9.25
N ILE A 71 -8.41 -3.73 -8.44
CA ILE A 71 -7.90 -2.98 -7.29
C ILE A 71 -6.37 -2.98 -7.32
N THR A 72 -5.78 -1.83 -7.04
CA THR A 72 -4.34 -1.72 -6.75
C THR A 72 -4.14 -1.74 -5.25
N PHE A 73 -3.43 -2.74 -4.73
CA PHE A 73 -3.11 -2.83 -3.30
C PHE A 73 -1.75 -2.20 -3.02
N LYS A 74 -1.68 -1.36 -1.99
CA LYS A 74 -0.46 -0.70 -1.50
C LYS A 74 -0.22 -1.14 -0.06
N PHE A 75 0.81 -1.94 0.15
CA PHE A 75 1.16 -2.52 1.45
C PHE A 75 2.31 -1.78 2.13
N ILE A 76 2.16 -1.59 3.43
CA ILE A 76 3.23 -1.20 4.35
C ILE A 76 3.30 -2.28 5.43
N PRO A 77 4.15 -3.31 5.25
CA PRO A 77 4.19 -4.48 6.14
C PRO A 77 4.55 -4.16 7.59
N MET A 78 5.23 -3.03 7.81
CA MET A 78 5.66 -2.58 9.12
C MET A 78 5.76 -1.06 9.16
N LEU A 79 4.93 -0.44 10.00
CA LEU A 79 4.93 1.01 10.23
C LEU A 79 5.94 1.45 11.31
N ASN A 80 6.34 0.54 12.20
CA ASN A 80 7.23 0.86 13.31
C ASN A 80 8.44 -0.10 13.39
N PRO A 81 9.35 -0.09 12.38
CA PRO A 81 10.51 -0.97 12.39
C PRO A 81 11.47 -0.68 13.56
N ASP A 82 11.62 0.58 13.96
CA ASP A 82 12.54 0.96 15.05
C ASP A 82 12.05 0.47 16.40
N GLY A 83 10.75 0.68 16.71
CA GLY A 83 10.13 0.19 17.94
C GLY A 83 10.18 -1.34 18.05
N VAL A 84 10.14 -2.03 16.92
CA VAL A 84 10.32 -3.50 16.85
C VAL A 84 11.74 -3.89 17.19
N PHE A 85 12.71 -3.24 16.56
CA PHE A 85 14.12 -3.54 16.75
C PHE A 85 14.53 -3.40 18.23
N VAL A 86 14.05 -2.36 18.91
CA VAL A 86 14.34 -2.13 20.34
C VAL A 86 13.47 -2.95 21.30
N GLY A 87 12.52 -3.75 20.79
CA GLY A 87 11.66 -4.59 21.63
C GLY A 87 10.56 -3.85 22.39
N ASN A 88 10.14 -2.67 21.92
CA ASN A 88 8.99 -1.99 22.50
C ASN A 88 7.70 -2.81 22.30
N TYR A 89 6.67 -2.52 23.09
CA TYR A 89 5.35 -3.09 22.86
C TYR A 89 4.44 -2.16 22.05
N ARG A 90 4.36 -0.87 22.41
CA ARG A 90 3.37 0.05 21.83
C ARG A 90 3.97 1.21 21.05
N THR A 91 5.15 1.68 21.46
CA THR A 91 5.66 2.99 21.10
C THR A 91 6.80 2.93 20.08
N CYS A 92 7.05 4.03 19.36
CA CYS A 92 8.29 4.22 18.63
C CYS A 92 9.48 4.46 19.59
N ILE A 93 10.67 4.66 19.04
CA ILE A 93 11.89 4.90 19.83
C ILE A 93 11.80 6.16 20.72
N LEU A 94 10.96 7.13 20.36
CA LEU A 94 10.72 8.35 21.15
C LEU A 94 9.70 8.14 22.29
N GLY A 95 9.24 6.90 22.52
CA GLY A 95 8.25 6.59 23.56
C GLY A 95 6.82 7.03 23.21
N GLN A 96 6.54 7.35 21.95
CA GLN A 96 5.23 7.83 21.51
C GLN A 96 4.44 6.76 20.75
N ASP A 97 3.12 6.79 20.92
CA ASP A 97 2.18 5.93 20.19
C ASP A 97 1.95 6.52 18.79
N LEU A 98 2.53 5.89 17.76
CA LEU A 98 2.40 6.34 16.37
C LEU A 98 0.94 6.42 15.92
N ASN A 99 0.05 5.57 16.45
CA ASN A 99 -1.36 5.59 16.10
C ASN A 99 -2.15 6.72 16.81
N ARG A 100 -1.46 7.64 17.48
CA ARG A 100 -1.99 8.91 18.02
C ARG A 100 -1.36 10.14 17.34
N CYS A 101 -0.39 9.94 16.46
CA CYS A 101 0.40 11.02 15.87
C CYS A 101 0.10 11.27 14.37
N TRP A 102 -1.01 10.77 13.83
CA TRP A 102 -1.35 10.93 12.40
C TRP A 102 -1.55 12.39 11.96
N GLN A 103 -1.92 13.28 12.88
CA GLN A 103 -2.07 14.72 12.59
C GLN A 103 -0.76 15.50 12.74
N GLU A 104 0.26 14.89 13.32
CA GLU A 104 1.54 15.53 13.57
C GLU A 104 2.34 15.69 12.27
N LYS A 105 3.01 16.82 12.12
CA LYS A 105 3.76 17.18 10.90
C LYS A 105 5.28 16.99 11.02
N SER A 106 5.77 16.58 12.20
CA SER A 106 7.21 16.47 12.42
C SER A 106 7.80 15.28 11.67
N ILE A 107 8.51 15.55 10.58
CA ILE A 107 9.25 14.54 9.81
C ILE A 107 10.40 13.91 10.61
N HIS A 108 10.91 14.62 11.63
CA HIS A 108 11.99 14.12 12.46
C HIS A 108 11.47 13.17 13.55
N ALA A 109 10.30 13.46 14.13
CA ALA A 109 9.71 12.60 15.16
C ALA A 109 8.93 11.42 14.55
N TYR A 110 8.24 11.65 13.42
CA TYR A 110 7.35 10.67 12.80
C TYR A 110 7.62 10.48 11.30
N PRO A 111 8.86 10.13 10.91
CA PRO A 111 9.23 9.99 9.50
C PRO A 111 8.34 8.98 8.77
N THR A 112 7.99 7.86 9.41
CA THR A 112 7.12 6.86 8.81
C THR A 112 5.73 7.41 8.50
N LEU A 113 5.10 8.11 9.45
CA LEU A 113 3.75 8.66 9.23
C LEU A 113 3.75 9.76 8.17
N ALA A 114 4.77 10.61 8.17
CA ALA A 114 4.95 11.64 7.16
C ALA A 114 5.09 11.03 5.75
N ALA A 115 5.88 9.96 5.61
CA ALA A 115 6.03 9.25 4.34
C ALA A 115 4.72 8.61 3.86
N VAL A 116 3.96 7.95 4.76
CA VAL A 116 2.64 7.40 4.42
C VAL A 116 1.69 8.50 3.95
N LYS A 117 1.62 9.60 4.71
CA LYS A 117 0.74 10.72 4.40
C LYS A 117 1.06 11.31 3.03
N SER A 118 2.34 11.60 2.77
CA SER A 118 2.81 12.12 1.48
C SER A 118 2.36 11.22 0.33
N VAL A 119 2.59 9.91 0.42
CA VAL A 119 2.17 8.96 -0.63
C VAL A 119 0.65 8.96 -0.80
N THR A 120 -0.13 8.94 0.29
CA THR A 120 -1.59 8.93 0.20
C THR A 120 -2.15 10.24 -0.38
N GLU A 121 -1.53 11.38 -0.07
CA GLU A 121 -1.91 12.68 -0.60
C GLU A 121 -1.62 12.77 -2.10
N THR A 122 -0.43 12.33 -2.55
CA THR A 122 -0.08 12.25 -3.97
C THR A 122 -1.11 11.43 -4.74
N LEU A 123 -1.41 10.22 -4.28
CA LEU A 123 -2.37 9.32 -4.95
C LEU A 123 -3.83 9.81 -4.86
N SER A 124 -4.15 10.64 -3.86
CA SER A 124 -5.46 11.29 -3.76
C SER A 124 -5.57 12.44 -4.75
N SER A 125 -4.51 13.25 -4.88
CA SER A 125 -4.46 14.39 -5.80
C SER A 125 -4.51 13.97 -7.27
N GLU A 126 -3.93 12.81 -7.61
CA GLU A 126 -4.04 12.19 -8.93
C GLU A 126 -5.49 11.88 -9.34
N LYS A 127 -6.46 11.87 -8.41
CA LYS A 127 -7.88 11.65 -8.73
C LYS A 127 -8.59 12.91 -9.25
N VAL A 128 -8.02 14.09 -9.07
CA VAL A 128 -8.68 15.39 -9.34
C VAL A 128 -8.31 15.97 -10.71
N ASN A 129 -7.31 15.40 -11.40
CA ASN A 129 -6.90 15.76 -12.76
C ASN A 129 -7.20 14.62 -13.75
#